data_AF-A0A8B8KHJ9-F1
#
_entry.id   AF-A0A8B8KHJ9-F1
#
_cell.length_a   1.000
_cell.length_b   1.000
_cell.length_c   1.000
_cell.angle_alpha   90.00
_cell.angle_beta   90.00
_cell.angle_gamma   90.00
#
_symmetry.space_group_name_H-M   'P 1'
#
loop_
_entity.id
_entity.type
_entity.pdbx_description
1 polymer ?
#
loop_
_entity_poly.entity_id
_entity_poly.type
_entity_poly.pdbx_seq_one_letter_code
_entity_poly.pdbx_strand_id
1 'polypeptide(L)'
;MLSRFRHPHLVSLIGYCNDDVEMILVYDFMARGTLRDHLYGSDHALSWDQRLQICLEAARGIHFLHGGVDKRSVIHRDVKSSNILLDENWVAKVSDFGLSKVGPNGSHVTTDVKGSFGYLDPEYYMSLWLTQKSDVYSFGVVLLEVLCGRPPMNSRAEKQQDFLVTWVKKCYDDANVDQTVDPALRGSIRPKCLKQFVEIALRCLHDQGKQRPLMRDVVKGLEYAWSLQRCATQTGAMGNIGEVAMGFTREEEFDEKFGRVRDECSSSMATTTCTEEEQALVHGNGMFPQLPNPIAR
;
A
#
# COMPACT_ATOMS: atom_id res chain seq x y z
N MET A 1 -1.53 -11.90 -18.49
CA MET A 1 -0.99 -11.41 -17.20
C MET A 1 -1.77 -12.02 -16.03
N LEU A 2 -3.08 -11.76 -15.94
CA LEU A 2 -3.94 -12.16 -14.81
C LEU A 2 -3.96 -13.67 -14.52
N SER A 3 -3.91 -14.52 -15.55
CA SER A 3 -3.85 -15.98 -15.40
C SER A 3 -2.62 -16.51 -14.64
N ARG A 4 -1.60 -15.67 -14.44
CA ARG A 4 -0.35 -16.02 -13.75
C ARG A 4 -0.33 -15.58 -12.29
N PHE A 5 -1.29 -14.77 -11.85
CA PHE A 5 -1.36 -14.31 -10.46
C PHE A 5 -2.04 -15.38 -9.62
N ARG A 6 -1.24 -16.32 -9.11
CA ARG A 6 -1.69 -17.36 -8.18
C ARG A 6 -1.09 -17.11 -6.82
N HIS A 7 -1.90 -16.58 -5.93
CA HIS A 7 -1.52 -16.29 -4.55
C HIS A 7 -2.77 -16.35 -3.66
N PRO A 8 -2.68 -16.88 -2.41
CA PRO A 8 -3.85 -17.00 -1.53
C PRO A 8 -4.60 -15.68 -1.28
N HIS A 9 -3.87 -14.57 -1.31
CA HIS A 9 -4.40 -13.22 -1.06
C HIS A 9 -4.58 -12.37 -2.31
N LEU A 10 -4.69 -13.00 -3.49
CA LEU A 10 -5.10 -12.36 -4.73
C LEU A 10 -6.32 -13.10 -5.30
N VAL A 11 -7.29 -12.38 -5.84
CA VAL A 11 -8.42 -12.98 -6.54
C VAL A 11 -7.92 -13.60 -7.85
N SER A 12 -8.14 -14.91 -7.99
CA SER A 12 -7.63 -15.68 -9.13
C SER A 12 -8.62 -15.63 -10.28
N LEU A 13 -8.12 -15.33 -11.48
CA LEU A 13 -8.91 -15.43 -12.71
C LEU A 13 -9.11 -16.91 -13.06
N ILE A 14 -10.37 -17.35 -13.13
CA ILE A 14 -10.75 -18.70 -13.56
C ILE A 14 -10.71 -18.78 -15.09
N GLY A 15 -11.28 -17.77 -15.76
CA GLY A 15 -11.40 -17.76 -17.21
C GLY A 15 -11.84 -16.41 -17.75
N TYR A 16 -11.95 -16.29 -19.06
CA TYR A 16 -12.44 -15.10 -19.73
C TYR A 16 -13.23 -15.49 -20.99
N CYS A 17 -14.13 -14.60 -21.40
CA CYS A 17 -14.78 -14.62 -22.71
C CYS A 17 -14.33 -13.35 -23.47
N ASN A 18 -14.04 -13.52 -24.75
CA ASN A 18 -13.73 -12.41 -25.66
C ASN A 18 -14.46 -12.68 -26.97
N ASP A 19 -15.70 -12.20 -27.04
CA ASP A 19 -16.58 -12.37 -28.19
C ASP A 19 -16.86 -10.99 -28.77
N ASP A 20 -15.99 -10.53 -29.69
CA ASP A 20 -15.91 -9.29 -30.50
C ASP A 20 -16.59 -7.98 -30.00
N VAL A 21 -17.80 -8.06 -29.47
CA VAL A 21 -18.60 -7.00 -28.84
C VAL A 21 -18.38 -6.93 -27.31
N GLU A 22 -18.11 -8.05 -26.65
CA GLU A 22 -18.09 -8.16 -25.18
C GLU A 22 -16.84 -8.87 -24.65
N MET A 23 -16.30 -8.33 -23.55
CA MET A 23 -15.19 -8.92 -22.81
C MET A 23 -15.65 -9.23 -21.38
N ILE A 24 -15.61 -10.51 -21.01
CA ILE A 24 -16.08 -11.00 -19.70
C ILE A 24 -14.92 -11.66 -18.98
N LEU A 25 -14.76 -11.36 -17.68
CA LEU A 25 -13.76 -11.98 -16.81
C LEU A 25 -14.49 -12.78 -15.72
N VAL A 26 -14.04 -14.01 -15.50
CA VAL A 26 -14.66 -14.94 -14.53
C VAL A 26 -13.67 -15.19 -13.38
N TYR A 27 -14.13 -14.94 -12.16
CA TYR A 27 -13.35 -15.06 -10.92
C TYR A 27 -14.07 -15.94 -9.90
N ASP A 28 -13.33 -16.39 -8.88
CA ASP A 28 -13.93 -16.98 -7.69
C ASP A 28 -14.88 -15.97 -7.01
N PHE A 29 -16.04 -16.44 -6.56
CA PHE A 29 -17.00 -15.60 -5.85
C PHE A 29 -16.55 -15.35 -4.41
N MET A 30 -16.48 -14.07 -4.03
CA MET A 30 -16.07 -13.65 -2.69
C MET A 30 -17.31 -13.45 -1.82
N ALA A 31 -17.71 -14.51 -1.12
CA ALA A 31 -19.02 -14.61 -0.45
C ALA A 31 -19.30 -13.53 0.59
N ARG A 32 -18.27 -12.88 1.14
CA ARG A 32 -18.41 -11.82 2.14
C ARG A 32 -18.28 -10.42 1.54
N GLY A 33 -18.18 -10.27 0.22
CA GLY A 33 -18.14 -8.96 -0.42
C GLY A 33 -16.83 -8.20 -0.14
N THR A 34 -16.91 -6.87 -0.08
CA THR A 34 -15.73 -6.00 0.02
C THR A 34 -15.40 -5.64 1.47
N LEU A 35 -14.13 -5.40 1.80
CA LEU A 35 -13.72 -4.88 3.11
C LEU A 35 -14.46 -3.58 3.45
N ARG A 36 -14.67 -2.70 2.47
CA ARG A 36 -15.41 -1.44 2.63
C ARG A 36 -16.77 -1.64 3.30
N ASP A 37 -17.54 -2.63 2.84
CA ASP A 37 -18.90 -2.89 3.33
C ASP A 37 -18.92 -3.30 4.81
N HIS A 38 -17.80 -3.82 5.33
CA HIS A 38 -17.62 -4.22 6.73
C HIS A 38 -16.99 -3.15 7.62
N LEU A 39 -16.53 -2.03 7.06
CA LEU A 39 -15.96 -0.92 7.82
C LEU A 39 -17.02 0.14 8.16
N TYR A 40 -17.94 0.40 7.23
CA TYR A 40 -19.01 1.36 7.43
C TYR A 40 -20.19 1.02 6.52
N GLY A 41 -21.41 1.04 7.06
CA GLY A 41 -22.64 0.76 6.30
C GLY A 41 -23.22 -0.65 6.47
N SER A 42 -22.67 -1.47 7.36
CA SER A 42 -23.25 -2.76 7.76
C SER A 42 -23.47 -2.86 9.28
N ASP A 43 -24.39 -3.74 9.67
CA ASP A 43 -24.70 -4.04 11.08
C ASP A 43 -23.65 -4.97 11.74
N HIS A 44 -22.71 -5.51 10.96
CA HIS A 44 -21.72 -6.48 11.42
C HIS A 44 -20.31 -5.88 11.37
N ALA A 45 -19.99 -5.08 12.38
CA ALA A 45 -18.66 -4.48 12.51
C ALA A 45 -17.59 -5.56 12.75
N LEU A 46 -16.49 -5.50 11.99
CA LEU A 46 -15.33 -6.36 12.21
C LEU A 46 -14.64 -6.02 13.53
N SER A 47 -14.24 -7.06 14.27
CA SER A 47 -13.36 -6.90 15.43
C SER A 47 -11.98 -6.40 15.02
N TRP A 48 -11.21 -5.88 15.98
CA TRP A 48 -9.85 -5.42 15.71
C TRP A 48 -8.95 -6.54 15.18
N ASP A 49 -9.01 -7.74 15.77
CA ASP A 49 -8.26 -8.90 15.29
C ASP A 49 -8.64 -9.26 13.85
N GLN A 50 -9.91 -9.23 13.47
CA GLN A 50 -10.28 -9.47 12.07
C GLN A 50 -9.72 -8.40 11.14
N ARG A 51 -9.85 -7.12 11.52
CA ARG A 51 -9.34 -5.98 10.73
C ARG A 51 -7.83 -6.06 10.52
N LEU A 52 -7.08 -6.35 11.57
CA LEU A 52 -5.62 -6.44 11.50
C LEU A 52 -5.17 -7.64 10.66
N GLN A 53 -5.87 -8.78 10.76
CA GLN A 53 -5.61 -9.95 9.93
C GLN A 53 -5.87 -9.65 8.45
N ILE A 54 -7.00 -9.02 8.12
CA ILE A 54 -7.34 -8.62 6.74
C ILE A 54 -6.28 -7.68 6.16
N CYS A 55 -5.81 -6.69 6.93
CA CYS A 55 -4.72 -5.81 6.53
C CYS A 55 -3.44 -6.60 6.23
N LEU A 56 -3.07 -7.54 7.09
CA LEU A 56 -1.87 -8.36 6.90
C LEU A 56 -1.96 -9.22 5.64
N GLU A 57 -3.11 -9.86 5.41
CA GLU A 57 -3.38 -10.70 4.24
C GLU A 57 -3.37 -9.88 2.94
N ALA A 58 -4.04 -8.72 2.92
CA ALA A 58 -3.99 -7.80 1.78
C ALA A 58 -2.55 -7.30 1.52
N ALA A 59 -1.80 -6.96 2.57
CA ALA A 59 -0.40 -6.53 2.44
C ALA A 59 0.47 -7.62 1.81
N ARG A 60 0.25 -8.89 2.16
CA ARG A 60 0.93 -10.04 1.54
C ARG A 60 0.59 -10.17 0.06
N GLY A 61 -0.68 -9.98 -0.30
CA GLY A 61 -1.12 -9.95 -1.70
C GLY A 61 -0.39 -8.87 -2.52
N ILE A 62 -0.35 -7.63 -2.03
CA ILE A 62 0.33 -6.53 -2.71
C ILE A 62 1.85 -6.76 -2.73
N HIS A 63 2.43 -7.26 -1.64
CA HIS A 63 3.85 -7.63 -1.60
C HIS A 63 4.20 -8.64 -2.69
N PHE A 64 3.37 -9.65 -2.92
CA PHE A 64 3.57 -10.62 -4.00
C PHE A 64 3.60 -9.95 -5.39
N LEU A 65 2.69 -9.00 -5.66
CA LEU A 65 2.70 -8.23 -6.92
C LEU A 65 4.01 -7.45 -7.10
N HIS A 66 4.51 -6.82 -6.02
CA HIS A 66 5.74 -6.02 -6.05
C HIS A 66 7.00 -6.88 -6.16
N GLY A 67 7.03 -8.04 -5.49
CA GLY A 67 8.12 -9.03 -5.58
C GLY A 67 8.27 -9.64 -6.97
N GLY A 68 7.20 -9.57 -7.76
CA GLY A 68 7.19 -9.78 -9.19
C GLY A 68 6.80 -11.19 -9.59
N VAL A 69 6.13 -11.26 -10.73
CA VAL A 69 5.80 -12.52 -11.43
C VAL A 69 6.76 -12.60 -12.61
N ASP A 70 7.62 -13.62 -12.62
CA ASP A 70 8.71 -13.79 -13.59
C ASP A 70 9.72 -12.63 -13.65
N LYS A 71 10.17 -12.17 -12.47
CA LYS A 71 11.15 -11.07 -12.32
C LYS A 71 10.67 -9.71 -12.81
N ARG A 72 9.36 -9.52 -13.00
CA ARG A 72 8.76 -8.23 -13.34
C ARG A 72 7.78 -7.82 -12.25
N SER A 73 8.02 -6.66 -11.65
CA SER A 73 7.11 -6.11 -10.65
C SER A 73 5.80 -5.66 -11.28
N VAL A 74 4.70 -5.83 -10.56
CA VAL A 74 3.38 -5.37 -10.98
C VAL A 74 2.91 -4.32 -9.98
N ILE A 75 2.50 -3.17 -10.49
CA ILE A 75 1.91 -2.08 -9.71
C ILE A 75 0.41 -2.16 -9.89
N HIS A 76 -0.33 -2.27 -8.79
CA HIS A 76 -1.78 -2.48 -8.78
C HIS A 76 -2.53 -1.23 -9.28
N ARG A 77 -2.13 -0.05 -8.79
CA ARG A 77 -2.59 1.30 -9.16
C ARG A 77 -3.98 1.71 -8.66
N ASP A 78 -4.82 0.76 -8.23
CA ASP A 78 -6.14 1.05 -7.63
C ASP A 78 -6.36 0.30 -6.32
N VAL A 79 -5.38 0.37 -5.40
CA VAL A 79 -5.52 -0.21 -4.05
C VAL A 79 -6.51 0.62 -3.23
N LYS A 80 -7.60 0.00 -2.78
CA LYS A 80 -8.66 0.60 -1.95
C LYS A 80 -9.44 -0.48 -1.23
N SER A 81 -10.20 -0.10 -0.20
CA SER A 81 -11.02 -1.04 0.59
C SER A 81 -12.08 -1.78 -0.22
N SER A 82 -12.62 -1.18 -1.29
CA SER A 82 -13.57 -1.86 -2.20
C SER A 82 -12.93 -2.91 -3.10
N ASN A 83 -11.60 -2.86 -3.28
CA ASN A 83 -10.84 -3.81 -4.10
C ASN A 83 -10.16 -4.89 -3.25
N ILE A 84 -10.40 -4.91 -1.94
CA ILE A 84 -10.04 -6.00 -1.04
C ILE A 84 -11.33 -6.77 -0.73
N LEU A 85 -11.42 -7.99 -1.25
CA LEU A 85 -12.58 -8.85 -1.11
C LEU A 85 -12.34 -9.91 -0.03
N LEU A 86 -13.42 -10.41 0.55
CA LEU A 86 -13.40 -11.41 1.61
C LEU A 86 -14.12 -12.68 1.14
N ASP A 87 -13.44 -13.82 1.23
CA ASP A 87 -14.05 -15.10 0.92
C ASP A 87 -14.93 -15.64 2.07
N GLU A 88 -15.52 -16.81 1.88
CA GLU A 88 -16.39 -17.46 2.88
C GLU A 88 -15.73 -17.67 4.24
N ASN A 89 -14.40 -17.79 4.28
CA ASN A 89 -13.59 -18.02 5.47
C ASN A 89 -12.99 -16.73 6.04
N TRP A 90 -13.45 -15.55 5.58
CA TRP A 90 -12.91 -14.24 5.94
C TRP A 90 -11.47 -14.00 5.48
N VAL A 91 -10.95 -14.76 4.51
CA VAL A 91 -9.62 -14.53 3.96
C VAL A 91 -9.69 -13.36 2.97
N ALA A 92 -8.79 -12.39 3.17
CA ALA A 92 -8.69 -11.22 2.32
C ALA A 92 -7.93 -11.49 1.03
N LYS A 93 -8.49 -11.01 -0.07
CA LYS A 93 -7.92 -11.13 -1.42
C LYS A 93 -7.99 -9.79 -2.15
N VAL A 94 -6.85 -9.33 -2.66
CA VAL A 94 -6.78 -8.14 -3.51
C VAL A 94 -7.33 -8.49 -4.90
N SER A 95 -8.16 -7.60 -5.44
CA SER A 95 -8.93 -7.77 -6.67
C SER A 95 -8.82 -6.54 -7.57
N ASP A 96 -9.42 -6.63 -8.76
CA ASP A 96 -9.50 -5.53 -9.75
C ASP A 96 -8.14 -4.99 -10.21
N PHE A 97 -7.49 -5.81 -11.03
CA PHE A 97 -6.23 -5.51 -11.67
C PHE A 97 -6.40 -4.76 -13.01
N GLY A 98 -7.58 -4.21 -13.30
CA GLY A 98 -7.89 -3.58 -14.60
C GLY A 98 -7.00 -2.37 -14.91
N LEU A 99 -6.45 -1.73 -13.88
CA LEU A 99 -5.54 -0.59 -14.00
C LEU A 99 -4.06 -0.95 -13.79
N SER A 100 -3.77 -2.21 -13.47
CA SER A 100 -2.43 -2.66 -13.12
C SER A 100 -1.44 -2.51 -14.27
N LYS A 101 -0.18 -2.23 -13.92
CA LYS A 101 0.89 -2.00 -14.89
C LYS A 101 2.14 -2.77 -14.50
N VAL A 102 2.85 -3.33 -15.48
CA VAL A 102 4.20 -3.87 -15.24
C VAL A 102 5.12 -2.70 -14.94
N GLY A 103 5.69 -2.68 -13.74
CA GLY A 103 6.70 -1.72 -13.34
C GLY A 103 8.08 -2.12 -13.87
N PRO A 104 8.94 -1.16 -14.22
CA PRO A 104 10.35 -1.43 -14.52
C PRO A 104 11.06 -1.92 -13.26
N ASN A 105 12.22 -2.55 -13.44
CA ASN A 105 13.04 -3.00 -12.32
C ASN A 105 13.69 -1.78 -11.64
N GLY A 106 13.04 -1.22 -10.63
CA GLY A 106 13.61 -0.20 -9.74
C GLY A 106 13.48 1.26 -10.17
N SER A 107 12.79 1.57 -11.26
CA SER A 107 12.50 2.95 -11.70
C SER A 107 11.00 3.26 -11.71
N HIS A 108 10.58 4.30 -12.44
CA HIS A 108 9.19 4.72 -12.55
C HIS A 108 8.58 4.38 -13.91
N VAL A 109 7.25 4.32 -13.97
CA VAL A 109 6.50 4.32 -15.21
C VAL A 109 5.84 5.68 -15.41
N THR A 110 6.22 6.41 -16.45
CA THR A 110 5.50 7.61 -16.88
C THR A 110 4.18 7.21 -17.52
N THR A 111 3.06 7.70 -16.98
CA THR A 111 1.72 7.34 -17.45
C THR A 111 0.69 8.34 -16.95
N ASP A 112 -0.42 8.50 -17.68
CA ASP A 112 -1.56 9.30 -17.23
C ASP A 112 -1.99 8.95 -15.82
N VAL A 113 -2.56 9.88 -15.07
CA VAL A 113 -3.11 9.58 -13.75
C VAL A 113 -4.34 8.68 -13.88
N LYS A 114 -4.33 7.52 -13.24
CA LYS A 114 -5.52 6.68 -13.01
C LYS A 114 -5.50 6.16 -11.58
N GLY A 115 -6.69 5.89 -11.04
CA GLY A 115 -6.89 5.40 -9.68
C GLY A 115 -8.07 6.11 -9.03
N SER A 116 -8.39 5.71 -7.81
CA SER A 116 -9.53 6.25 -7.07
C SER A 116 -9.14 7.48 -6.23
N PHE A 117 -9.92 8.56 -6.38
CA PHE A 117 -9.73 9.77 -5.58
C PHE A 117 -9.83 9.47 -4.08
N GLY A 118 -8.97 10.10 -3.26
CA GLY A 118 -8.81 9.80 -1.83
C GLY A 118 -7.76 8.73 -1.50
N TYR A 119 -7.42 7.84 -2.44
CA TYR A 119 -6.34 6.84 -2.30
C TYR A 119 -5.09 7.18 -3.11
N LEU A 120 -5.18 8.19 -3.98
CA LEU A 120 -4.18 8.51 -4.97
C LEU A 120 -2.90 9.05 -4.32
N ASP A 121 -1.77 8.48 -4.70
CA ASP A 121 -0.44 8.96 -4.34
C ASP A 121 -0.22 10.40 -4.85
N PRO A 122 0.05 11.39 -3.96
CA PRO A 122 0.25 12.77 -4.36
C PRO A 122 1.49 12.96 -5.24
N GLU A 123 2.56 12.20 -5.03
CA GLU A 123 3.77 12.28 -5.85
C GLU A 123 3.48 11.78 -7.27
N TYR A 124 2.77 10.66 -7.41
CA TYR A 124 2.32 10.16 -8.72
C TYR A 124 1.38 11.16 -9.41
N TYR A 125 0.42 11.75 -8.67
CA TYR A 125 -0.49 12.74 -9.22
C TYR A 125 0.26 13.95 -9.80
N MET A 126 1.28 14.44 -9.09
CA MET A 126 2.03 15.64 -9.50
C MET A 126 3.09 15.36 -10.58
N SER A 127 3.77 14.21 -10.52
CA SER A 127 4.91 13.90 -11.40
C SER A 127 4.57 13.02 -12.60
N LEU A 128 3.40 12.36 -12.59
CA LEU A 128 3.01 11.28 -13.51
C LEU A 128 3.91 10.03 -13.41
N TRP A 129 4.74 9.94 -12.37
CA TRP A 129 5.61 8.80 -12.12
C TRP A 129 4.92 7.77 -11.25
N LEU A 130 4.48 6.70 -11.87
CA LEU A 130 3.90 5.56 -11.18
C LEU A 130 5.03 4.62 -10.68
N THR A 131 5.00 4.30 -9.40
CA THR A 131 5.95 3.35 -8.78
C THR A 131 5.23 2.37 -7.86
N GLN A 132 5.94 1.33 -7.40
CA GLN A 132 5.42 0.46 -6.33
C GLN A 132 5.07 1.24 -5.06
N LYS A 133 5.74 2.38 -4.81
CA LYS A 133 5.47 3.24 -3.65
C LYS A 133 4.14 3.97 -3.77
N SER A 134 3.55 4.03 -4.97
CA SER A 134 2.20 4.55 -5.15
C SER A 134 1.15 3.60 -4.56
N ASP A 135 1.30 2.28 -4.77
CA ASP A 135 0.46 1.28 -4.08
C ASP A 135 0.65 1.32 -2.56
N VAL A 136 1.89 1.55 -2.09
CA VAL A 136 2.18 1.66 -0.65
C VAL A 136 1.40 2.83 -0.04
N TYR A 137 1.35 3.99 -0.71
CA TYR A 137 0.55 5.13 -0.26
C TYR A 137 -0.94 4.79 -0.18
N SER A 138 -1.48 4.24 -1.26
CA SER A 138 -2.89 3.84 -1.32
C SER A 138 -3.23 2.79 -0.25
N PHE A 139 -2.34 1.85 0.03
CA PHE A 139 -2.50 0.90 1.12
C PHE A 139 -2.43 1.58 2.50
N GLY A 140 -1.58 2.59 2.69
CA GLY A 140 -1.57 3.42 3.88
C GLY A 140 -2.93 4.09 4.16
N VAL A 141 -3.63 4.54 3.11
CA VAL A 141 -5.00 5.06 3.23
C VAL A 141 -5.96 3.97 3.69
N VAL A 142 -5.85 2.76 3.13
CA VAL A 142 -6.66 1.60 3.57
C VAL A 142 -6.42 1.28 5.05
N LEU A 143 -5.17 1.32 5.52
CA LEU A 143 -4.86 1.08 6.94
C LEU A 143 -5.57 2.11 7.85
N LEU A 144 -5.56 3.40 7.47
CA LEU A 144 -6.28 4.42 8.22
C LEU A 144 -7.79 4.23 8.16
N GLU A 145 -8.31 3.85 7.00
CA GLU A 145 -9.74 3.57 6.79
C GLU A 145 -10.21 2.43 7.72
N VAL A 146 -9.41 1.37 7.81
CA VAL A 146 -9.65 0.22 8.70
C VAL A 146 -9.61 0.62 10.18
N LEU A 147 -8.67 1.47 10.57
CA LEU A 147 -8.56 1.94 11.95
C LEU A 147 -9.73 2.85 12.35
N CYS A 148 -10.11 3.76 11.45
CA CYS A 148 -11.06 4.82 11.74
C CYS A 148 -12.52 4.45 11.46
N GLY A 149 -12.76 3.36 10.72
CA GLY A 149 -14.12 2.92 10.37
C GLY A 149 -14.90 3.95 9.55
N ARG A 150 -14.21 4.74 8.71
CA ARG A 150 -14.83 5.81 7.92
C ARG A 150 -14.14 6.00 6.57
N PRO A 151 -14.84 6.46 5.53
CA PRO A 151 -14.26 6.62 4.20
C PRO A 151 -13.13 7.67 4.17
N PRO A 152 -12.16 7.57 3.24
CA PRO A 152 -11.05 8.53 3.13
C PRO A 152 -11.48 9.97 2.86
N MET A 153 -12.66 10.13 2.25
CA MET A 153 -13.30 11.41 2.01
C MET A 153 -14.73 11.35 2.49
N ASN A 154 -15.09 12.28 3.36
CA ASN A 154 -16.45 12.40 3.84
C ASN A 154 -17.17 13.53 3.09
N SER A 155 -18.04 13.18 2.14
CA SER A 155 -18.81 14.16 1.38
C SER A 155 -19.94 14.83 2.18
N ARG A 156 -20.25 14.31 3.38
CA ARG A 156 -21.41 14.74 4.20
C ARG A 156 -21.06 15.68 5.35
N ALA A 157 -19.79 16.02 5.56
CA ALA A 157 -19.41 16.97 6.60
C ALA A 157 -19.50 18.41 6.06
N GLU A 158 -20.50 19.17 6.48
CA GLU A 158 -20.71 20.58 6.13
C GLU A 158 -19.60 21.52 6.66
N LYS A 159 -18.67 21.01 7.47
CA LYS A 159 -17.53 21.75 8.02
C LYS A 159 -16.25 21.02 7.68
N GLN A 160 -15.50 21.59 6.72
CA GLN A 160 -14.23 21.11 6.19
C GLN A 160 -14.30 19.69 5.62
N GLN A 161 -13.97 19.57 4.33
CA GLN A 161 -13.65 18.28 3.72
C GLN A 161 -12.34 17.76 4.35
N ASP A 162 -12.43 17.23 5.57
CA ASP A 162 -11.28 16.66 6.27
C ASP A 162 -10.92 15.34 5.61
N PHE A 163 -9.96 15.40 4.68
CA PHE A 163 -9.31 14.21 4.16
C PHE A 163 -8.80 13.38 5.33
N LEU A 164 -9.15 12.08 5.34
CA LEU A 164 -8.82 11.17 6.42
C LEU A 164 -7.33 11.21 6.78
N VAL A 165 -6.47 11.22 5.76
CA VAL A 165 -5.01 11.29 5.94
C VAL A 165 -4.59 12.55 6.69
N THR A 166 -5.08 13.72 6.29
CA THR A 166 -4.74 15.00 6.93
C THR A 166 -5.22 15.05 8.37
N TRP A 167 -6.44 14.59 8.62
CA TRP A 167 -7.01 14.54 9.96
C TRP A 167 -6.22 13.61 10.89
N VAL A 168 -5.89 12.39 10.45
CA VAL A 168 -5.12 11.45 11.27
C VAL A 168 -3.70 11.98 11.52
N LYS A 169 -3.03 12.54 10.52
CA LYS A 169 -1.70 13.17 10.70
C LYS A 169 -1.75 14.25 11.78
N LYS A 170 -2.75 15.13 11.74
CA LYS A 170 -2.96 16.16 12.78
C LYS A 170 -3.19 15.56 14.16
N CYS A 171 -4.09 14.57 14.27
CA CYS A 171 -4.33 13.90 15.55
C CYS A 171 -3.08 13.19 16.09
N TYR A 172 -2.22 12.67 15.20
CA TYR A 172 -0.95 12.07 15.58
C TYR A 172 0.04 13.11 16.14
N ASP A 173 0.19 14.25 15.44
CA ASP A 173 1.05 15.35 15.87
C ASP A 173 0.59 15.96 17.22
N ASP A 174 -0.73 16.04 17.42
CA ASP A 174 -1.36 16.51 18.66
C ASP A 174 -1.39 15.46 19.79
N ALA A 175 -0.76 14.28 19.59
CA ALA A 175 -0.76 13.15 20.53
C ALA A 175 -2.18 12.66 20.93
N ASN A 176 -3.15 12.78 20.02
CA ASN A 176 -4.57 12.47 20.19
C ASN A 176 -5.04 11.32 19.27
N VAL A 177 -4.17 10.36 18.97
CA VAL A 177 -4.43 9.24 18.05
C VAL A 177 -5.66 8.41 18.46
N ASP A 178 -5.92 8.24 19.75
CA ASP A 178 -7.06 7.46 20.24
C ASP A 178 -8.42 8.00 19.76
N GLN A 179 -8.50 9.29 19.45
CA GLN A 179 -9.72 9.91 18.92
C GLN A 179 -10.02 9.47 17.49
N THR A 180 -9.00 9.01 16.76
CA THR A 180 -9.13 8.53 15.38
C THR A 180 -9.71 7.13 15.30
N VAL A 181 -9.59 6.36 16.37
CA VAL A 181 -10.04 4.97 16.44
C VAL A 181 -11.55 4.90 16.31
N ASP A 182 -12.00 4.00 15.44
CA ASP A 182 -13.41 3.63 15.27
C ASP A 182 -14.05 3.39 16.65
N PRO A 183 -15.17 4.07 16.97
CA PRO A 183 -15.90 3.86 18.22
C PRO A 183 -16.19 2.39 18.55
N ALA A 184 -16.44 1.55 17.54
CA ALA A 184 -16.70 0.11 17.71
C ALA A 184 -15.47 -0.67 18.21
N LEU A 185 -14.27 -0.12 18.09
CA LEU A 185 -13.00 -0.76 18.48
C LEU A 185 -12.44 -0.22 19.80
N ARG A 186 -13.03 0.82 20.39
CA ARG A 186 -12.49 1.46 21.60
C ARG A 186 -12.39 0.45 22.75
N GLY A 187 -11.22 0.41 23.37
CA GLY A 187 -10.90 -0.54 24.44
C GLY A 187 -10.52 -1.95 23.98
N SER A 188 -10.65 -2.29 22.68
CA SER A 188 -10.25 -3.60 22.14
C SER A 188 -8.80 -3.64 21.65
N ILE A 189 -8.19 -2.49 21.36
CA ILE A 189 -6.84 -2.37 20.81
C ILE A 189 -5.85 -2.14 21.94
N ARG A 190 -4.79 -2.95 22.01
CA ARG A 190 -3.70 -2.71 22.97
C ARG A 190 -2.89 -1.47 22.58
N PRO A 191 -2.47 -0.62 23.53
CA PRO A 191 -1.76 0.63 23.20
C PRO A 191 -0.51 0.44 22.34
N LYS A 192 0.31 -0.58 22.63
CA LYS A 192 1.50 -0.89 21.81
C LYS A 192 1.15 -1.33 20.39
N CYS A 193 0.06 -2.10 20.23
CA CYS A 193 -0.43 -2.51 18.91
C CYS A 193 -0.92 -1.29 18.12
N LEU A 194 -1.72 -0.43 18.76
CA LEU A 194 -2.23 0.80 18.14
C LEU A 194 -1.10 1.69 17.65
N LYS A 195 -0.11 1.96 18.52
CA LYS A 195 1.07 2.75 18.18
C LYS A 195 1.79 2.19 16.96
N GLN A 196 2.14 0.90 16.99
CA GLN A 196 2.83 0.25 15.89
C GLN A 196 2.03 0.31 14.58
N PHE A 197 0.71 0.06 14.63
CA PHE A 197 -0.16 0.07 13.46
C PHE A 197 -0.22 1.46 12.82
N VAL A 198 -0.40 2.50 13.63
CA VAL A 198 -0.47 3.89 13.17
C VAL A 198 0.87 4.35 12.60
N GLU A 199 1.99 4.01 13.24
CA GLU A 199 3.33 4.34 12.73
C GLU A 199 3.61 3.71 11.36
N ILE A 200 3.16 2.47 11.12
CA ILE A 200 3.28 1.84 9.79
C ILE A 200 2.42 2.58 8.77
N ALA A 201 1.16 2.87 9.11
CA ALA A 201 0.24 3.58 8.23
C ALA A 201 0.78 4.96 7.83
N LEU A 202 1.28 5.74 8.80
CA LEU A 202 1.84 7.06 8.55
C LEU A 202 3.13 7.02 7.72
N ARG A 203 4.01 6.03 7.93
CA ARG A 203 5.17 5.83 7.06
C ARG A 203 4.79 5.48 5.63
N CYS A 204 3.71 4.73 5.42
CA CYS A 204 3.16 4.48 4.08
C CYS A 204 2.65 5.78 3.42
N LEU A 205 2.16 6.72 4.21
CA LEU A 205 1.58 7.99 3.78
C LEU A 205 2.57 9.16 3.72
N HIS A 206 3.87 8.86 3.72
CA HIS A 206 4.90 9.88 3.55
C HIS A 206 4.78 10.54 2.17
N ASP A 207 4.91 11.86 2.09
CA ASP A 207 4.67 12.60 0.84
C ASP A 207 5.69 12.21 -0.25
N GLN A 208 6.96 12.04 0.14
CA GLN A 208 8.03 11.53 -0.72
C GLN A 208 8.01 10.00 -0.80
N GLY A 209 7.75 9.41 -1.97
CA GLY A 209 7.63 7.97 -2.18
C GLY A 209 8.90 7.19 -1.86
N LYS A 210 10.09 7.80 -2.04
CA LYS A 210 11.36 7.18 -1.65
C LYS A 210 11.46 6.86 -0.16
N GLN A 211 10.80 7.65 0.70
CA GLN A 211 10.81 7.44 2.16
C GLN A 211 9.74 6.45 2.64
N ARG A 212 8.76 6.14 1.79
CA ARG A 212 7.75 5.10 2.11
C ARG A 212 8.44 3.74 2.25
N PRO A 213 7.98 2.85 3.14
CA PRO A 213 8.52 1.50 3.25
C PRO A 213 8.25 0.68 1.97
N LEU A 214 8.95 -0.45 1.83
CA LEU A 214 8.52 -1.47 0.86
C LEU A 214 7.39 -2.30 1.46
N MET A 215 6.55 -2.92 0.63
CA MET A 215 5.46 -3.76 1.14
C MET A 215 5.94 -4.93 2.02
N ARG A 216 7.15 -5.45 1.79
CA ARG A 216 7.76 -6.46 2.69
C ARG A 216 7.95 -5.94 4.13
N ASP A 217 8.27 -4.65 4.27
CA ASP A 217 8.51 -4.02 5.57
C ASP A 217 7.18 -3.63 6.23
N VAL A 218 6.16 -3.30 5.42
CA VAL A 218 4.77 -3.14 5.87
C VAL A 218 4.23 -4.45 6.42
N VAL A 219 4.40 -5.57 5.71
CA VAL A 219 4.01 -6.91 6.19
C VAL A 219 4.66 -7.23 7.54
N LYS A 220 5.99 -7.08 7.65
CA LYS A 220 6.70 -7.29 8.93
C LYS A 220 6.18 -6.40 10.05
N GLY A 221 5.90 -5.14 9.75
CA GLY A 221 5.32 -4.21 10.71
C GLY A 221 3.94 -4.69 11.21
N LEU A 222 3.07 -5.13 10.30
CA LEU A 222 1.74 -5.61 10.65
C LEU A 222 1.81 -6.94 11.43
N GLU A 223 2.74 -7.84 11.10
CA GLU A 223 3.01 -9.05 11.90
C GLU A 223 3.48 -8.70 13.30
N TYR A 224 4.31 -7.66 13.44
CA TYR A 224 4.72 -7.19 14.75
C TYR A 224 3.55 -6.59 15.53
N ALA A 225 2.72 -5.74 14.90
CA ALA A 225 1.48 -5.24 15.51
C ALA A 225 0.54 -6.37 15.96
N TRP A 226 0.42 -7.44 15.14
CA TRP A 226 -0.35 -8.64 15.47
C TRP A 226 0.18 -9.33 16.73
N SER A 227 1.50 -9.51 16.83
CA SER A 227 2.11 -10.11 18.01
C SER A 227 1.91 -9.24 19.27
N LEU A 228 1.98 -7.92 19.14
CA LEU A 228 1.72 -6.98 20.25
C LEU A 228 0.26 -7.06 20.73
N GLN A 229 -0.70 -7.29 19.82
CA GLN A 229 -2.11 -7.48 20.18
C GLN A 229 -2.34 -8.78 20.97
N ARG A 230 -1.58 -9.83 20.65
CA ARG A 230 -1.75 -11.17 21.23
C ARG A 230 -0.84 -11.48 22.41
N CYS A 231 0.16 -10.63 22.68
CA CYS A 231 1.12 -10.86 23.76
C CYS A 231 0.38 -10.89 25.12
N ALA A 232 0.40 -12.03 25.82
CA ALA A 232 -0.22 -12.13 27.14
C ALA A 232 0.45 -11.13 28.10
N THR A 233 -0.34 -10.42 28.91
CA THR A 233 0.20 -9.65 30.04
C THR A 233 0.86 -10.63 31.00
N GLN A 234 2.19 -10.74 30.97
CA GLN A 234 2.95 -11.26 32.11
C GLN A 234 2.90 -10.20 33.21
N THR A 235 1.78 -10.10 33.91
CA THR A 235 1.72 -9.46 35.22
C THR A 235 1.83 -10.54 36.28
N GLY A 236 3.06 -11.05 36.45
CA GLY A 236 3.50 -11.74 37.65
C GLY A 236 4.11 -10.69 38.59
N ALA A 237 3.50 -10.54 39.77
CA ALA A 237 3.82 -9.65 40.86
C ALA A 237 5.29 -9.16 40.99
N MET A 238 5.46 -7.84 41.02
CA MET A 238 6.38 -7.16 41.95
C MET A 238 6.00 -5.68 42.09
N GLY A 239 5.56 -5.30 43.30
CA GLY A 239 5.82 -4.01 43.96
C GLY A 239 5.18 -2.73 43.39
N ASN A 240 4.33 -2.11 44.22
CA ASN A 240 3.89 -0.71 44.13
C ASN A 240 5.00 0.26 43.69
N ILE A 241 4.75 1.03 42.63
CA ILE A 241 5.26 2.39 42.46
C ILE A 241 4.18 3.20 41.74
N GLY A 242 3.98 4.45 42.19
CA GLY A 242 2.81 5.29 41.92
C GLY A 242 2.49 5.58 40.45
N GLU A 243 1.24 5.97 40.27
CA GLU A 243 0.60 6.46 39.06
C GLU A 243 1.45 7.55 38.38
N VAL A 244 1.94 7.26 37.16
CA VAL A 244 2.54 8.25 36.27
C VAL A 244 1.78 8.23 34.95
N ALA A 245 1.18 9.36 34.62
CA ALA A 245 0.55 9.61 33.34
C ALA A 245 1.53 9.33 32.19
N MET A 246 1.16 8.44 31.26
CA MET A 246 1.97 8.16 30.08
C MET A 246 1.87 9.33 29.08
N GLY A 247 2.80 10.26 29.20
CA GLY A 247 3.15 11.18 28.12
C GLY A 247 3.94 10.42 27.05
N PHE A 248 3.47 10.46 25.80
CA PHE A 248 4.21 9.92 24.66
C PHE A 248 5.39 10.84 24.35
N THR A 249 6.59 10.47 24.77
CA THR A 249 7.84 11.14 24.35
C THR A 249 8.39 10.52 23.07
N ARG A 250 8.88 11.39 22.18
CA ARG A 250 9.46 11.09 20.87
C ARG A 250 10.69 10.19 20.93
N GLU A 251 10.76 9.32 19.92
CA GLU A 251 11.91 8.78 19.20
C GLU A 251 13.25 8.66 19.94
N GLU A 252 13.68 7.41 20.18
CA GLU A 252 15.06 6.91 20.04
C GLU A 252 15.10 5.45 20.53
N GLU A 253 14.70 4.46 19.70
CA GLU A 253 15.06 3.05 19.95
C GLU A 253 14.80 2.07 18.78
N PHE A 254 14.20 2.52 17.66
CA PHE A 254 13.87 1.60 16.55
C PHE A 254 14.89 1.59 15.40
N ASP A 255 15.82 2.55 15.35
CA ASP A 255 16.79 2.70 14.26
C ASP A 255 17.97 1.70 14.32
N GLU A 256 18.15 1.00 15.44
CA GLU A 256 19.28 0.09 15.63
C GLU A 256 19.09 -1.28 14.96
N LYS A 257 17.86 -1.68 14.62
CA LYS A 257 17.57 -3.05 14.14
C LYS A 257 17.38 -3.22 12.64
N PHE A 258 17.34 -2.13 11.86
CA PHE A 258 17.15 -2.15 10.40
C PHE A 258 18.11 -1.21 9.66
N GLY A 259 19.40 -1.36 9.98
CA GLY A 259 20.49 -0.43 9.71
C GLY A 259 20.69 0.08 8.27
N ARG A 260 21.32 1.26 8.26
CA ARG A 260 21.95 2.00 7.16
C ARG A 260 22.77 1.10 6.23
N VAL A 261 22.54 1.21 4.93
CA VAL A 261 23.62 1.13 3.92
C VAL A 261 23.91 2.58 3.53
N ARG A 262 25.02 3.13 4.03
CA ARG A 262 25.59 4.38 3.50
C ARG A 262 26.63 3.99 2.47
N ASP A 263 26.48 4.56 1.28
CA ASP A 263 27.44 4.54 0.19
C ASP A 263 28.77 5.16 0.65
N GLU A 264 29.84 4.38 0.63
CA GLU A 264 31.20 4.87 0.53
C GLU A 264 31.69 4.59 -0.90
N CYS A 265 31.65 5.60 -1.77
CA CYS A 265 32.67 5.73 -2.81
C CYS A 265 32.63 7.14 -3.43
N SER A 266 33.41 8.06 -2.87
CA SER A 266 33.79 9.31 -3.52
C SER A 266 35.10 9.82 -2.91
N SER A 267 36.23 9.18 -3.29
CA SER A 267 37.47 9.88 -3.64
C SER A 267 38.58 8.86 -3.91
N SER A 268 39.02 8.76 -5.17
CA SER A 268 40.43 8.96 -5.51
C SER A 268 40.58 8.95 -7.03
N MET A 269 41.17 10.03 -7.55
CA MET A 269 41.70 10.09 -8.89
C MET A 269 42.97 9.23 -8.95
N ALA A 270 43.07 8.36 -9.95
CA ALA A 270 44.35 7.95 -10.50
C ALA A 270 44.19 7.60 -11.99
N THR A 271 44.89 8.36 -12.80
CA THR A 271 45.20 8.21 -14.22
C THR A 271 45.71 6.82 -14.59
N THR A 272 45.23 6.24 -15.69
CA THR A 272 46.04 5.43 -16.63
C THR A 272 45.38 5.46 -18.01
N THR A 273 46.20 5.78 -19.01
CA THR A 273 45.94 5.94 -20.44
C THR A 273 45.95 4.62 -21.23
N CYS A 274 45.51 4.71 -22.50
CA CYS A 274 45.64 3.78 -23.64
C CYS A 274 44.47 2.77 -23.78
N THR A 275 43.83 2.58 -24.94
CA THR A 275 44.15 2.88 -26.36
C THR A 275 42.89 3.17 -27.18
N GLU A 276 43.03 4.03 -28.18
CA GLU A 276 42.09 4.22 -29.30
C GLU A 276 42.17 3.02 -30.26
N GLU A 277 41.04 2.35 -30.53
CA GLU A 277 40.74 1.62 -31.76
C GLU A 277 39.36 0.95 -31.63
N GLU A 278 38.29 1.65 -32.00
CA GLU A 278 37.30 1.11 -32.94
C GLU A 278 36.27 2.19 -33.33
N GLN A 279 36.26 2.45 -34.63
CA GLN A 279 35.57 3.54 -35.29
C GLN A 279 34.09 3.20 -35.52
N ALA A 280 33.27 4.25 -35.38
CA ALA A 280 32.21 4.66 -36.29
C ALA A 280 31.38 3.58 -37.00
N LEU A 281 30.09 3.53 -36.67
CA LEU A 281 29.03 3.39 -37.67
C LEU A 281 27.68 3.87 -37.11
N VAL A 282 26.95 4.59 -37.96
CA VAL A 282 25.53 5.00 -37.86
C VAL A 282 25.23 6.31 -37.11
N HIS A 283 25.49 7.43 -37.79
CA HIS A 283 24.60 8.60 -37.75
C HIS A 283 24.12 8.89 -39.18
N GLY A 284 22.88 8.49 -39.46
CA GLY A 284 22.14 8.87 -40.67
C GLY A 284 20.82 9.48 -40.25
N ASN A 285 20.73 10.81 -40.29
CA ASN A 285 19.49 11.57 -40.23
C ASN A 285 18.64 11.31 -41.47
N GLY A 286 17.32 11.29 -41.30
CA GLY A 286 16.41 11.80 -42.34
C GLY A 286 15.21 10.94 -42.72
N MET A 287 14.03 11.55 -42.55
CA MET A 287 12.81 11.41 -43.36
C MET A 287 11.91 10.17 -43.19
N PHE A 288 10.78 10.42 -42.51
CA PHE A 288 9.49 9.81 -42.78
C PHE A 288 9.11 9.90 -44.27
N PRO A 289 8.34 8.91 -44.77
CA PRO A 289 6.99 9.25 -45.21
C PRO A 289 5.90 8.27 -44.73
N GLN A 290 4.70 8.80 -44.81
CA GLN A 290 3.40 8.35 -44.30
C GLN A 290 2.90 7.06 -44.99
N LEU A 291 2.24 6.19 -44.24
CA LEU A 291 1.41 5.10 -44.76
C LEU A 291 -0.07 5.55 -44.80
N PRO A 292 -0.81 5.31 -45.90
CA PRO A 292 -2.22 5.68 -46.01
C PRO A 292 -3.16 4.66 -45.36
N ASN A 293 -4.24 5.18 -44.76
CA ASN A 293 -5.43 4.47 -44.26
C ASN A 293 -6.08 3.57 -45.34
N PRO A 294 -6.60 2.37 -44.98
CA PRO A 294 -7.63 1.71 -45.75
C PRO A 294 -9.03 2.19 -45.34
N ILE A 295 -9.76 2.66 -46.34
CA ILE A 295 -11.19 3.01 -46.30
C ILE A 295 -12.03 1.73 -46.30
N ALA A 296 -13.16 1.83 -45.61
CA ALA A 296 -14.31 0.95 -45.60
C ALA A 296 -14.65 0.24 -46.92
N ARG A 297 -15.00 -1.05 -46.80
CA ARG A 297 -16.19 -1.67 -47.38
C ARG A 297 -16.56 -2.91 -46.56
#